data_AF-A0A956KQS1-F1
#
_entry.id   AF-A0A956KQS1-F1
#
_cell.length_a   1.000
_cell.length_b   1.000
_cell.length_c   1.000
_cell.angle_alpha   90.00
_cell.angle_beta   90.00
_cell.angle_gamma   90.00
#
_symmetry.space_group_name_H-M   'P 1'
#
loop_
_entity.id
_entity.type
_entity.pdbx_description
1 polymer ?
#
loop_
_entity_poly.entity_id
_entity_poly.type
_entity_poly.pdbx_seq_one_letter_code
_entity_poly.pdbx_strand_id
1 'polypeptide(L)'
;MNQDLSTTLARAFTALEAGDFDAVAAAVAAAREAGMDPDNANLLHLEALLAWATGEIDEAAGLFERALESKPDNPRIYIECAELQADLMDFDTCEHVLRSLLERDDLELGVELTAETLLLLAQSRLSHQDPDPDEALELLDQIDESIHDDPAWISVRAAALMGLERNDEGIALLAAAVEREDDAEAGSELLYQLGIAHRELGDEAAA
;
A
#
# COMPACT_ATOMS: atom_id res chain seq x y z
N MET A 1 -26.02 9.33 20.17
CA MET A 1 -25.09 10.32 19.59
C MET A 1 -23.86 9.64 19.00
N ASN A 2 -23.10 8.81 19.73
CA ASN A 2 -21.93 8.12 19.16
C ASN A 2 -22.21 7.18 17.97
N GLN A 3 -23.32 6.45 17.98
CA GLN A 3 -23.68 5.54 16.87
C GLN A 3 -23.98 6.29 15.55
N ASP A 4 -24.51 7.50 15.65
CA ASP A 4 -24.83 8.33 14.49
C ASP A 4 -23.54 8.81 13.83
N LEU A 5 -22.53 9.13 14.64
CA LEU A 5 -21.29 9.69 14.15
C LEU A 5 -20.33 8.65 13.56
N SER A 6 -20.28 7.44 14.12
CA SER A 6 -19.58 6.31 13.47
C SER A 6 -20.17 5.99 12.10
N THR A 7 -21.49 6.08 11.95
CA THR A 7 -22.16 5.89 10.66
C THR A 7 -21.90 7.03 9.70
N THR A 8 -21.82 8.27 10.20
CA THR A 8 -21.43 9.44 9.40
C THR A 8 -20.01 9.29 8.85
N LEU A 9 -19.03 8.91 9.68
CA LEU A 9 -17.65 8.69 9.21
C LEU A 9 -17.58 7.52 8.22
N ALA A 10 -18.25 6.40 8.49
CA ALA A 10 -18.29 5.26 7.56
C ALA A 10 -18.83 5.66 6.18
N ARG A 11 -19.88 6.49 6.14
CA ARG A 11 -20.41 7.03 4.87
C ARG A 11 -19.45 8.01 4.20
N ALA A 12 -18.65 8.73 4.97
CA ALA A 12 -17.66 9.64 4.44
C ALA A 12 -16.52 8.90 3.74
N PHE A 13 -16.08 7.74 4.26
CA PHE A 13 -15.12 6.89 3.54
C PHE A 13 -15.68 6.42 2.18
N THR A 14 -16.95 6.00 2.13
CA THR A 14 -17.59 5.68 0.84
C THR A 14 -17.72 6.90 -0.09
N ALA A 15 -17.96 8.09 0.46
CA ALA A 15 -18.02 9.32 -0.33
C ALA A 15 -16.65 9.70 -0.91
N LEU A 16 -15.58 9.44 -0.15
CA LEU A 16 -14.21 9.65 -0.59
C LEU A 16 -13.87 8.74 -1.79
N GLU A 17 -14.20 7.45 -1.72
CA GLU A 17 -14.04 6.51 -2.85
C GLU A 17 -14.82 6.96 -4.09
N ALA A 18 -15.96 7.63 -3.90
CA ALA A 18 -16.77 8.18 -4.98
C ALA A 18 -16.27 9.55 -5.51
N GLY A 19 -15.22 10.12 -4.91
CA GLY A 19 -14.70 11.45 -5.23
C GLY A 19 -15.62 12.60 -4.80
N ASP A 20 -16.59 12.34 -3.91
CA ASP A 20 -17.50 13.36 -3.36
C ASP A 20 -16.85 14.05 -2.15
N PHE A 21 -15.82 14.86 -2.44
CA PHE A 21 -15.04 15.58 -1.43
C PHE A 21 -15.89 16.58 -0.63
N ASP A 22 -16.95 17.12 -1.21
CA ASP A 22 -17.90 18.00 -0.52
C ASP A 22 -18.64 17.24 0.59
N ALA A 23 -19.08 16.00 0.32
CA ALA A 23 -19.72 15.16 1.32
C ALA A 23 -18.74 14.75 2.44
N VAL A 24 -17.48 14.48 2.10
CA VAL A 24 -16.43 14.20 3.10
C VAL A 24 -16.19 15.41 4.01
N ALA A 25 -16.00 16.59 3.43
CA ALA A 25 -15.81 17.83 4.19
C ALA A 25 -17.00 18.14 5.10
N ALA A 26 -18.24 17.91 4.62
CA ALA A 26 -19.44 18.07 5.42
C ALA A 26 -19.51 17.09 6.61
N ALA A 27 -19.09 15.83 6.40
CA ALA A 27 -19.03 14.83 7.45
C ALA A 27 -18.00 15.17 8.53
N VAL A 28 -16.81 15.64 8.12
CA VAL A 28 -15.76 16.14 9.02
C VAL A 28 -16.27 17.32 9.85
N ALA A 29 -16.90 18.32 9.22
CA ALA A 29 -17.47 19.47 9.91
C ALA A 29 -18.54 19.05 10.93
N ALA A 30 -19.45 18.14 10.53
CA ALA A 30 -20.47 17.62 11.42
C ALA A 30 -19.88 16.86 12.62
N ALA A 31 -18.79 16.10 12.43
CA ALA A 31 -18.10 15.41 13.51
C ALA A 31 -17.50 16.38 14.53
N ARG A 32 -16.86 17.45 14.05
CA ARG A 32 -16.32 18.52 14.90
C ARG A 32 -17.42 19.26 15.67
N GLU A 33 -18.52 19.62 15.01
CA GLU A 33 -19.68 20.26 15.65
C GLU A 33 -20.34 19.37 16.71
N ALA A 34 -20.36 18.05 16.48
CA ALA A 34 -20.85 17.06 17.43
C ALA A 34 -19.91 16.86 18.63
N GLY A 35 -18.75 17.53 18.66
CA GLY A 35 -17.78 17.47 19.75
C GLY A 35 -16.95 16.19 19.75
N MET A 36 -16.74 15.57 18.59
CA MET A 36 -15.77 14.49 18.45
C MET A 36 -14.38 15.00 18.83
N ASP A 37 -13.60 14.14 19.48
CA ASP A 37 -12.23 14.45 19.83
C ASP A 37 -11.42 14.80 18.56
N PRO A 38 -10.81 16.00 18.47
CA PRO A 38 -9.96 16.37 17.34
C PRO A 38 -8.74 15.48 17.15
N ASP A 39 -8.36 14.70 18.17
CA ASP A 39 -7.28 13.72 18.11
C ASP A 39 -7.83 12.28 17.96
N ASN A 40 -9.10 12.11 17.61
CA ASN A 40 -9.65 10.82 17.27
C ASN A 40 -9.01 10.29 15.98
N ALA A 41 -8.40 9.11 16.03
CA ALA A 41 -7.69 8.52 14.90
C ALA A 41 -8.54 8.40 13.63
N ASN A 42 -9.82 8.01 13.73
CA ASN A 42 -10.69 7.85 12.56
C ASN A 42 -11.09 9.19 11.94
N LEU A 43 -11.21 10.25 12.76
CA LEU A 43 -11.46 11.60 12.25
C LEU A 43 -10.22 12.14 11.54
N LEU A 44 -9.05 12.03 12.18
CA LEU A 44 -7.77 12.44 11.60
C LEU A 44 -7.47 11.68 10.32
N HIS A 45 -7.77 10.39 10.29
CA HIS A 45 -7.66 9.54 9.12
C HIS A 45 -8.51 10.04 7.95
N LEU A 46 -9.79 10.32 8.19
CA LEU A 46 -10.68 10.87 7.16
C LEU A 46 -10.21 12.24 6.65
N GLU A 47 -9.72 13.10 7.55
CA GLU A 47 -9.14 14.40 7.18
C GLU A 47 -7.85 14.23 6.36
N ALA A 48 -6.99 13.29 6.73
CA ALA A 48 -5.74 13.00 6.03
C ALA A 48 -6.02 12.52 4.61
N LEU A 49 -6.97 11.61 4.45
CA LEU A 49 -7.40 11.12 3.15
C LEU A 49 -8.03 12.19 2.27
N LEU A 50 -8.85 13.08 2.84
CA LEU A 50 -9.40 14.22 2.11
C LEU A 50 -8.26 15.11 1.60
N ALA A 51 -7.34 15.51 2.49
CA ALA A 51 -6.19 16.34 2.16
C ALA A 51 -5.30 15.68 1.09
N TRP A 52 -5.07 14.37 1.18
CA TRP A 52 -4.31 13.63 0.18
C TRP A 52 -5.00 13.67 -1.19
N ALA A 53 -6.31 13.39 -1.23
CA ALA A 53 -7.09 13.38 -2.46
C ALA A 53 -7.21 14.77 -3.11
N THR A 54 -7.13 15.85 -2.33
CA THR A 54 -7.19 17.23 -2.85
C THR A 54 -5.81 17.85 -3.12
N GLY A 55 -4.72 17.13 -2.81
CA GLY A 55 -3.34 17.50 -3.13
C GLY A 55 -2.60 18.27 -2.04
N GLU A 56 -3.19 18.42 -0.85
CA GLU A 56 -2.58 18.99 0.35
C GLU A 56 -1.71 17.95 1.06
N ILE A 57 -0.68 17.48 0.35
CA ILE A 57 0.17 16.34 0.75
C ILE A 57 0.84 16.54 2.12
N ASP A 58 1.38 17.72 2.39
CA ASP A 58 2.02 18.03 3.69
C ASP A 58 1.02 17.97 4.86
N GLU A 59 -0.23 18.39 4.61
CA GLU A 59 -1.29 18.33 5.62
C GLU A 59 -1.72 16.88 5.86
N ALA A 60 -1.88 16.09 4.79
CA ALA A 60 -2.19 14.67 4.88
C ALA A 60 -1.17 13.91 5.73
N ALA A 61 0.14 14.13 5.48
CA ALA A 61 1.21 13.49 6.23
C ALA A 61 1.14 13.83 7.73
N GLY A 62 0.95 15.12 8.08
CA GLY A 62 0.82 15.54 9.47
C GLY A 62 -0.44 15.02 10.18
N LEU A 63 -1.53 14.83 9.45
CA LEU A 63 -2.76 14.23 9.98
C LEU A 63 -2.62 12.73 10.22
N PHE A 64 -1.98 12.00 9.30
CA PHE A 64 -1.65 10.59 9.51
C PHE A 64 -0.70 10.39 10.69
N GLU A 65 0.36 11.20 10.81
CA GLU A 65 1.29 11.13 11.96
C GLU A 65 0.52 11.25 13.28
N ARG A 66 -0.34 12.28 13.40
CA ARG A 66 -1.19 12.49 14.58
C ARG A 66 -2.16 11.33 14.82
N ALA A 67 -2.72 10.73 13.77
CA ALA A 67 -3.61 9.59 13.91
C ALA A 67 -2.86 8.40 14.54
N LEU A 68 -1.63 8.15 14.09
CA LEU A 68 -0.78 7.05 14.56
C LEU A 68 -0.25 7.25 15.99
N GLU A 69 -0.12 8.49 16.49
CA GLU A 69 0.26 8.76 17.90
C GLU A 69 -0.66 8.05 18.91
N SER A 70 -1.94 7.90 18.57
CA SER A 70 -2.94 7.23 19.40
C SER A 70 -2.87 5.70 19.36
N LYS A 71 -2.00 5.13 18.51
CA LYS A 71 -1.91 3.70 18.22
C LYS A 71 -3.27 3.10 17.83
N PRO A 72 -3.84 3.52 16.68
CA PRO A 72 -5.18 3.11 16.30
C PRO A 72 -5.33 1.59 16.20
N ASP A 73 -6.55 1.12 16.45
CA ASP A 73 -6.93 -0.29 16.31
C ASP A 73 -7.32 -0.67 14.88
N ASN A 74 -7.31 0.30 13.96
CA ASN A 74 -7.60 0.11 12.56
C ASN A 74 -6.29 0.00 11.74
N PRO A 75 -5.91 -1.20 11.25
CA PRO A 75 -4.72 -1.40 10.42
C PRO A 75 -4.67 -0.53 9.17
N ARG A 76 -5.83 -0.18 8.59
CA ARG A 76 -5.91 0.59 7.35
C ARG A 76 -5.23 1.96 7.46
N ILE A 77 -5.27 2.58 8.65
CA ILE A 77 -4.63 3.88 8.91
C ILE A 77 -3.10 3.78 8.76
N TYR A 78 -2.52 2.65 9.15
CA TYR A 78 -1.08 2.42 9.00
C TYR A 78 -0.70 2.20 7.55
N ILE A 79 -1.45 1.36 6.83
CA ILE A 79 -1.17 1.03 5.42
C ILE A 79 -1.27 2.29 4.56
N GLU A 80 -2.36 3.06 4.67
CA GLU A 80 -2.53 4.27 3.86
C GLU A 80 -1.56 5.40 4.24
N CYS A 81 -1.16 5.48 5.51
CA CYS A 81 -0.05 6.35 5.90
C CYS A 81 1.25 5.93 5.18
N ALA A 82 1.58 4.65 5.20
CA ALA A 82 2.77 4.13 4.54
C ALA A 82 2.73 4.31 3.01
N GLU A 83 1.56 4.14 2.38
CA GLU A 83 1.36 4.43 0.95
C GLU A 83 1.67 5.89 0.63
N LEU A 84 1.13 6.83 1.42
CA LEU A 84 1.45 8.25 1.27
C LEU A 84 2.95 8.52 1.41
N GLN A 85 3.63 7.86 2.35
CA GLN A 85 5.09 8.02 2.51
C GLN A 85 5.86 7.43 1.32
N ALA A 86 5.42 6.30 0.78
CA ALA A 86 6.00 5.72 -0.43
C ALA A 86 5.83 6.64 -1.65
N ASP A 87 4.66 7.28 -1.81
CA ASP A 87 4.41 8.30 -2.85
C ASP A 87 5.33 9.52 -2.71
N LEU A 88 5.66 9.87 -1.46
CA LEU A 88 6.63 10.91 -1.12
C LEU A 88 8.09 10.47 -1.30
N MET A 89 8.33 9.20 -1.65
CA MET A 89 9.64 8.54 -1.66
C MET A 89 10.35 8.55 -0.30
N ASP A 90 9.59 8.74 0.80
CA ASP A 90 10.07 8.57 2.17
C ASP A 90 9.93 7.09 2.58
N PHE A 91 10.78 6.28 1.97
CA PHE A 91 10.79 4.82 2.18
C PHE A 91 11.19 4.45 3.61
N ASP A 92 12.02 5.27 4.29
CA ASP A 92 12.36 5.07 5.70
C ASP A 92 11.10 5.12 6.59
N THR A 93 10.26 6.14 6.42
CA THR A 93 9.02 6.29 7.19
C THR A 93 7.98 5.23 6.79
N CYS A 94 7.86 4.93 5.49
CA CYS A 94 7.00 3.84 4.99
C CYS A 94 7.32 2.51 5.69
N GLU A 95 8.60 2.10 5.67
CA GLU A 95 9.06 0.87 6.30
C GLU A 95 8.80 0.87 7.81
N HIS A 96 9.07 1.99 8.48
CA HIS A 96 8.83 2.13 9.91
C HIS A 96 7.36 1.92 10.27
N VAL A 97 6.44 2.55 9.55
CA VAL A 97 5.00 2.45 9.81
C VAL A 97 4.51 1.02 9.58
N LEU A 98 4.88 0.37 8.47
CA LEU A 98 4.43 -1.00 8.17
C LEU A 98 4.98 -2.02 9.17
N ARG A 99 6.26 -1.91 9.57
CA ARG A 99 6.81 -2.77 10.62
C ARG A 99 6.13 -2.55 11.96
N SER A 100 5.81 -1.30 12.30
CA SER A 100 5.07 -1.00 13.53
C SER A 100 3.68 -1.64 13.55
N LEU A 101 3.02 -1.79 12.38
CA LEU A 101 1.77 -2.52 12.25
C LEU A 101 1.97 -4.02 12.46
N LEU A 102 2.98 -4.61 11.81
CA LEU A 102 3.28 -6.05 11.93
C LEU A 102 3.71 -6.47 13.35
N GLU A 103 4.29 -5.55 14.12
CA GLU A 103 4.65 -5.76 15.53
C GLU A 103 3.44 -5.69 16.49
N ARG A 104 2.23 -5.37 16.00
CA ARG A 104 1.02 -5.27 16.83
C ARG A 104 0.38 -6.62 17.10
N ASP A 105 0.83 -7.27 18.17
CA ASP A 105 0.24 -8.51 18.70
C ASP A 105 -1.26 -8.39 19.06
N ASP A 106 -1.75 -7.15 19.25
CA ASP A 106 -3.14 -6.88 19.60
C ASP A 106 -4.08 -6.70 18.40
N LEU A 107 -3.54 -6.67 17.17
CA LEU A 107 -4.30 -6.61 15.93
C LEU A 107 -4.21 -7.94 15.19
N GLU A 108 -5.36 -8.50 14.81
CA GLU A 108 -5.41 -9.67 13.96
C GLU A 108 -5.51 -9.22 12.49
N LEU A 109 -4.41 -9.39 11.75
CA LEU A 109 -4.39 -9.12 10.32
C LEU A 109 -4.89 -10.35 9.57
N GLY A 110 -5.87 -10.16 8.69
CA GLY A 110 -6.28 -11.17 7.73
C GLY A 110 -5.18 -11.45 6.70
N VAL A 111 -5.36 -12.52 5.91
CA VAL A 111 -4.40 -12.91 4.87
C VAL A 111 -4.16 -11.76 3.89
N GLU A 112 -5.23 -11.09 3.46
CA GLU A 112 -5.18 -10.02 2.46
C GLU A 112 -4.45 -8.79 2.99
N LEU A 113 -4.77 -8.32 4.20
CA LEU A 113 -4.09 -7.18 4.82
C LEU A 113 -2.62 -7.48 5.13
N THR A 114 -2.31 -8.72 5.52
CA THR A 114 -0.93 -9.16 5.76
C THR A 114 -0.14 -9.14 4.45
N ALA A 115 -0.73 -9.66 3.36
CA ALA A 115 -0.12 -9.66 2.04
C ALA A 115 0.12 -8.23 1.54
N GLU A 116 -0.88 -7.35 1.62
CA GLU A 116 -0.78 -5.94 1.26
C GLU A 116 0.35 -5.22 2.01
N THR A 117 0.42 -5.42 3.34
CA THR A 117 1.46 -4.83 4.20
C THR A 117 2.86 -5.31 3.80
N LEU A 118 3.03 -6.62 3.59
CA LEU A 118 4.31 -7.21 3.21
C LEU A 118 4.73 -6.85 1.78
N LEU A 119 3.78 -6.73 0.84
CA LEU A 119 4.04 -6.29 -0.53
C LEU A 119 4.55 -4.86 -0.56
N LEU A 120 3.86 -3.95 0.12
CA LEU A 120 4.28 -2.55 0.18
C LEU A 120 5.64 -2.41 0.88
N LEU A 121 5.88 -3.19 1.94
CA LEU A 121 7.17 -3.20 2.62
C LEU A 121 8.30 -3.71 1.71
N ALA A 122 8.08 -4.82 0.99
CA ALA A 122 9.04 -5.35 0.03
C ALA A 122 9.31 -4.37 -1.12
N GLN A 123 8.26 -3.73 -1.65
CA GLN A 123 8.40 -2.69 -2.68
C GLN A 123 9.19 -1.47 -2.16
N SER A 124 8.95 -1.05 -0.92
CA SER A 124 9.71 0.01 -0.26
C SER A 124 11.20 -0.37 -0.14
N ARG A 125 11.52 -1.61 0.28
CA ARG A 125 12.92 -2.11 0.35
C ARG A 125 13.62 -2.12 -1.00
N LEU A 126 12.92 -2.42 -2.09
CA LEU A 126 13.48 -2.39 -3.45
C LEU A 126 13.67 -0.95 -3.98
N SER A 127 12.84 -0.01 -3.53
CA SER A 127 12.84 1.38 -4.00
C SER A 127 13.70 2.31 -3.14
N HIS A 128 14.12 1.83 -1.97
CA HIS A 128 14.99 2.52 -1.03
C HIS A 128 16.33 2.92 -1.68
N GLN A 129 16.97 3.98 -1.16
CA GLN A 129 18.29 4.44 -1.65
C GLN A 129 19.38 3.35 -1.51
N ASP A 130 19.24 2.50 -0.51
CA ASP A 130 20.06 1.31 -0.26
C ASP A 130 19.15 0.08 -0.37
N PRO A 131 18.93 -0.43 -1.59
CA PRO A 131 17.95 -1.48 -1.81
C PRO A 131 18.43 -2.81 -1.27
N ASP A 132 17.52 -3.55 -0.63
CA ASP A 132 17.78 -4.88 -0.07
C ASP A 132 16.84 -5.92 -0.70
N PRO A 133 17.20 -6.43 -1.90
CA PRO A 133 16.37 -7.40 -2.60
C PRO A 133 16.34 -8.78 -1.92
N ASP A 134 17.33 -9.11 -1.08
CA ASP A 134 17.30 -10.33 -0.26
C ASP A 134 16.19 -10.22 0.79
N GLU A 135 16.14 -9.11 1.55
CA GLU A 135 15.07 -8.89 2.52
C GLU A 135 13.70 -8.78 1.84
N ALA A 136 13.61 -8.13 0.67
CA ALA A 136 12.36 -8.08 -0.09
C ALA A 136 11.84 -9.49 -0.41
N LEU A 137 12.71 -10.44 -0.80
CA LEU A 137 12.30 -11.84 -0.99
C LEU A 137 11.87 -12.53 0.31
N GLU A 138 12.58 -12.30 1.42
CA GLU A 138 12.20 -12.87 2.72
C GLU A 138 10.82 -12.38 3.20
N LEU A 139 10.48 -11.13 2.90
CA LEU A 139 9.15 -10.58 3.14
C LEU A 139 8.09 -11.23 2.25
N LEU A 140 8.37 -11.38 0.95
CA LEU A 140 7.45 -12.00 -0.01
C LEU A 140 7.22 -13.49 0.24
N ASP A 141 8.20 -14.20 0.81
CA ASP A 141 8.10 -15.61 1.21
C ASP A 141 7.17 -15.83 2.42
N GLN A 142 6.85 -14.78 3.18
CA GLN A 142 5.89 -14.83 4.28
C GLN A 142 4.43 -14.67 3.82
N ILE A 143 4.21 -14.23 2.58
CA ILE A 143 2.88 -14.06 2.01
C ILE A 143 2.28 -15.42 1.70
N ASP A 144 1.02 -15.61 2.09
CA ASP A 144 0.29 -16.87 1.87
C ASP A 144 0.29 -17.27 0.39
N GLU A 145 0.46 -18.57 0.13
CA GLU A 145 0.50 -19.14 -1.22
C GLU A 145 -0.76 -18.81 -2.04
N SER A 146 -1.90 -18.55 -1.39
CA SER A 146 -3.13 -18.15 -2.08
C SER A 146 -3.01 -16.82 -2.85
N ILE A 147 -2.00 -16.00 -2.54
CA ILE A 147 -1.76 -14.69 -3.14
C ILE A 147 -0.68 -14.77 -4.25
N HIS A 148 0.00 -15.91 -4.45
CA HIS A 148 1.14 -15.98 -5.38
C HIS A 148 0.76 -15.90 -6.87
N ASP A 149 -0.53 -16.04 -7.19
CA ASP A 149 -1.08 -15.76 -8.52
C ASP A 149 -1.42 -14.27 -8.71
N ASP A 150 -1.28 -13.42 -7.68
CA ASP A 150 -1.54 -11.98 -7.76
C ASP A 150 -0.44 -11.24 -8.57
N PRO A 151 -0.82 -10.44 -9.58
CA PRO A 151 0.14 -9.71 -10.41
C PRO A 151 1.10 -8.79 -9.64
N ALA A 152 0.66 -8.19 -8.53
CA ALA A 152 1.51 -7.33 -7.71
C ALA A 152 2.59 -8.15 -6.99
N TRP A 153 2.23 -9.30 -6.42
CA TRP A 153 3.21 -10.21 -5.81
C TRP A 153 4.23 -10.70 -6.84
N ILE A 154 3.76 -11.09 -8.03
CA ILE A 154 4.59 -11.55 -9.14
C ILE A 154 5.58 -10.45 -9.55
N SER A 155 5.10 -9.22 -9.75
CA SER A 155 5.92 -8.08 -10.16
C SER A 155 7.02 -7.78 -9.14
N VAL A 156 6.66 -7.65 -7.86
CA VAL A 156 7.63 -7.33 -6.79
C VAL A 156 8.63 -8.47 -6.60
N ARG A 157 8.19 -9.73 -6.67
CA ARG A 157 9.09 -10.89 -6.55
C ARG A 157 10.04 -11.00 -7.73
N ALA A 158 9.57 -10.77 -8.95
CA ALA A 158 10.44 -10.76 -10.13
C ALA A 158 11.50 -9.65 -10.02
N ALA A 159 11.11 -8.44 -9.59
CA ALA A 159 12.04 -7.34 -9.37
C ALA A 159 13.10 -7.68 -8.31
N ALA A 160 12.70 -8.32 -7.20
CA ALA A 160 13.65 -8.76 -6.17
C ALA A 160 14.61 -9.85 -6.70
N LEU A 161 14.12 -10.84 -7.45
CA LEU A 161 14.96 -11.86 -8.10
C LEU A 161 15.97 -11.24 -9.07
N MET A 162 15.55 -10.27 -9.87
CA MET A 162 16.45 -9.53 -10.77
C MET A 162 17.49 -8.72 -10.01
N GLY A 163 17.11 -8.07 -8.91
CA GLY A 163 18.03 -7.36 -8.01
C GLY A 163 19.12 -8.26 -7.42
N LEU A 164 18.85 -9.57 -7.29
CA LEU A 164 19.82 -10.59 -6.86
C LEU A 164 20.57 -11.27 -8.01
N GLU A 165 20.48 -10.73 -9.22
CA GLU A 165 21.03 -11.32 -10.46
C GLU A 165 20.46 -12.73 -10.78
N ARG A 166 19.35 -13.13 -10.15
CA ARG A 166 18.61 -14.38 -10.42
C ARG A 166 17.63 -14.19 -11.58
N ASN A 167 18.12 -13.62 -12.68
CA ASN A 167 17.30 -13.12 -13.79
C ASN A 167 16.48 -14.23 -14.46
N ASP A 168 17.04 -15.43 -14.61
CA ASP A 168 16.33 -16.57 -15.20
C ASP A 168 15.05 -16.93 -14.40
N GLU A 169 15.10 -16.82 -13.08
CA GLU A 169 13.96 -17.10 -12.21
C GLU A 169 12.91 -16.00 -12.29
N GLY A 170 13.32 -14.73 -12.30
CA GLY A 170 12.42 -13.58 -12.45
C GLY A 170 11.69 -13.58 -13.80
N ILE A 171 12.41 -13.84 -14.89
CA ILE A 171 11.85 -13.94 -16.24
C ILE A 171 10.90 -15.13 -16.35
N ALA A 172 11.27 -16.30 -15.81
CA ALA A 172 10.40 -17.46 -15.83
C ALA A 172 9.10 -17.21 -15.06
N LEU A 173 9.17 -16.50 -13.93
CA LEU A 173 8.02 -16.11 -13.14
C LEU A 173 7.07 -15.17 -13.93
N LEU A 174 7.62 -14.10 -14.51
CA LEU A 174 6.85 -13.14 -15.33
C LEU A 174 6.23 -13.82 -16.56
N ALA A 175 6.99 -14.64 -17.28
CA ALA A 175 6.49 -15.35 -18.47
C ALA A 175 5.34 -16.30 -18.12
N ALA A 176 5.46 -17.07 -17.03
CA ALA A 176 4.41 -17.96 -16.57
C ALA A 176 3.13 -17.20 -16.17
N ALA A 177 3.28 -16.00 -15.61
CA ALA A 177 2.16 -15.13 -15.24
C ALA A 177 1.43 -14.59 -16.48
N VAL A 178 2.17 -14.05 -17.46
CA VAL A 178 1.62 -13.54 -18.71
C VAL A 178 0.83 -14.61 -19.48
N GLU A 179 1.25 -15.87 -19.44
CA GLU A 179 0.51 -16.97 -20.09
C GLU A 179 -0.83 -17.30 -19.42
N ARG A 180 -0.99 -16.97 -18.13
CA ARG A 180 -2.16 -17.32 -17.32
C ARG A 180 -3.10 -16.14 -17.07
N GLU A 181 -2.61 -14.91 -17.24
CA GLU A 181 -3.36 -13.71 -16.95
C GLU A 181 -4.39 -13.42 -18.06
N ASP A 182 -5.67 -13.43 -17.67
CA ASP A 182 -6.81 -13.15 -18.55
C ASP A 182 -7.19 -11.65 -18.49
N ASP A 183 -6.78 -10.93 -17.44
CA ASP A 183 -6.97 -9.49 -17.34
C ASP A 183 -6.01 -8.72 -18.26
N ALA A 184 -6.57 -7.88 -19.11
CA ALA A 184 -5.80 -7.19 -20.14
C ALA A 184 -4.86 -6.12 -19.57
N GLU A 185 -5.20 -5.49 -18.45
CA GLU A 185 -4.40 -4.44 -17.83
C GLU A 185 -3.24 -5.05 -17.06
N ALA A 186 -3.53 -5.98 -16.15
CA ALA A 186 -2.51 -6.72 -15.40
C ALA A 186 -1.57 -7.50 -16.35
N GLY A 187 -2.11 -8.16 -17.37
CA GLY A 187 -1.32 -8.88 -18.35
C GLY A 187 -0.40 -7.98 -19.18
N SER A 188 -0.84 -6.74 -19.48
CA SER A 188 -0.01 -5.77 -20.21
C SER A 188 1.15 -5.26 -19.35
N GLU A 189 0.93 -5.03 -18.06
CA GLU A 189 1.97 -4.62 -17.13
C GLU A 189 3.03 -5.71 -16.95
N LEU A 190 2.61 -6.95 -16.71
CA LEU A 190 3.53 -8.10 -16.61
C LEU A 190 4.33 -8.32 -17.90
N LEU A 191 3.69 -8.15 -19.06
CA LEU A 191 4.37 -8.24 -20.35
C LEU A 191 5.39 -7.10 -20.54
N TYR A 192 5.06 -5.89 -20.10
CA TYR A 192 5.98 -4.76 -20.14
C TYR A 192 7.23 -5.01 -19.29
N GLN A 193 7.04 -5.50 -18.06
CA GLN A 193 8.15 -5.88 -17.16
C GLN A 193 9.00 -7.00 -17.75
N LEU A 194 8.37 -8.03 -18.35
CA LEU A 194 9.08 -9.11 -19.03
C LEU A 194 9.95 -8.59 -20.19
N GLY A 195 9.42 -7.64 -20.99
CA GLY A 195 10.18 -7.00 -22.06
C GLY A 195 11.37 -6.17 -21.56
N ILE A 196 11.21 -5.47 -20.43
CA ILE A 196 12.33 -4.78 -19.75
C ILE A 196 13.40 -5.80 -19.35
N ALA A 197 13.01 -6.89 -18.69
CA ALA A 197 13.93 -7.91 -18.21
C ALA A 197 14.75 -8.55 -19.36
N HIS A 198 14.11 -8.87 -20.49
CA HIS A 198 14.82 -9.38 -21.66
C HIS A 198 15.79 -8.35 -22.26
N ARG A 199 15.39 -7.07 -22.31
CA ARG A 199 16.24 -6.00 -22.84
C ARG A 199 17.49 -5.78 -22.00
N GLU A 200 17.36 -5.81 -20.68
CA GLU A 200 18.50 -5.64 -19.76
C GLU A 200 19.55 -6.74 -19.92
N LEU A 201 19.14 -7.95 -20.33
CA LEU A 201 20.02 -9.06 -20.64
C LEU A 201 20.56 -9.07 -22.09
N GLY A 202 20.14 -8.12 -22.92
CA GLY A 202 20.55 -8.02 -24.33
C GLY A 202 19.88 -9.04 -25.26
N ASP A 203 18.74 -9.63 -24.87
CA ASP A 203 17.95 -10.51 -25.72
C ASP A 203 16.91 -9.71 -26.51
N GLU A 204 17.36 -9.00 -27.56
CA GLU A 204 16.50 -8.16 -28.40
C GLU A 204 15.42 -8.93 -29.18
N ALA A 205 15.51 -10.27 -29.26
CA ALA A 205 14.51 -11.09 -29.93
C ALA A 205 13.31 -11.45 -29.03
N ALA A 206 13.52 -11.36 -27.70
CA ALA A 206 12.52 -11.65 -26.67
C ALA A 206 11.96 -10.37 -25.99
N ALA A 207 12.54 -9.20 -26.27
CA ALA A 207 12.13 -7.88 -25.76
C ALA A 207 11.11 -7.15 -26.65
#